data_AF-A0A4R4TZY0-F1
#
_entry.id   AF-A0A4R4TZY0-F1
#
_cell.length_a   1.000
_cell.length_b   1.000
_cell.length_c   1.000
_cell.angle_alpha   90.00
_cell.angle_beta   90.00
_cell.angle_gamma   90.00
#
_symmetry.space_group_name_H-M   'P 1'
#
loop_
_entity.id
_entity.type
_entity.pdbx_description
1 polymer ?
#
loop_
_entity_poly.entity_id
_entity_poly.type
_entity_poly.pdbx_seq_one_letter_code
_entity_poly.pdbx_strand_id
1 'polypeptide(L)' 'MGLDECLTELLVQLGDHGLVAIVKMDGERERGRWTVLASGKPLDGKLVRWDGDNLDAGLSRVVAELQERVPGLLN' A
#
# COMPACT_ATOMS: atom_id res chain seq x y z
N MET A 1 15.68 12.16 -3.97
CA MET A 1 14.22 12.19 -4.14
C MET A 1 13.59 12.42 -2.79
N GLY A 2 12.68 13.39 -2.71
CA GLY A 2 11.86 13.58 -1.51
C GLY A 2 10.82 12.45 -1.39
N LEU A 3 10.33 12.21 -0.17
CA LEU A 3 9.25 11.24 0.08
C LEU A 3 8.04 11.47 -0.84
N ASP A 4 7.76 12.74 -1.15
CA ASP A 4 6.62 13.16 -1.98
C ASP A 4 6.72 12.71 -3.45
N GLU A 5 7.92 12.72 -4.04
CA GLU A 5 8.13 12.27 -5.42
C GLU A 5 7.95 10.75 -5.53
N CYS A 6 8.55 10.01 -4.59
CA CYS A 6 8.45 8.56 -4.50
C CYS A 6 7.00 8.09 -4.26
N LEU A 7 6.27 8.80 -3.39
CA LEU A 7 4.86 8.50 -3.12
C LEU A 7 3.98 8.78 -4.34
N THR A 8 4.26 9.86 -5.08
CA THR A 8 3.50 10.20 -6.29
C THR A 8 3.69 9.14 -7.38
N GLU A 9 4.93 8.71 -7.63
CA GLU A 9 5.21 7.64 -8.59
C GLU A 9 4.54 6.32 -8.20
N LEU A 10 4.59 5.96 -6.90
CA LEU A 10 3.90 4.78 -6.38
C LEU A 10 2.39 4.84 -6.65
N LEU A 11 1.75 5.99 -6.40
CA LEU A 11 0.32 6.16 -6.63
C LEU A 11 -0.06 6.05 -8.12
N VAL A 12 0.77 6.61 -9.01
CA VAL A 12 0.57 6.47 -10.47
C VAL A 12 0.68 5.00 -10.87
N GLN A 13 1.73 4.31 -10.45
CA GLN A 13 1.96 2.90 -10.75
C GLN A 13 0.83 2.00 -10.26
N LEU A 14 0.32 2.24 -9.04
CA LEU A 14 -0.86 1.53 -8.54
C LEU A 14 -2.08 1.77 -9.44
N GLY A 15 -2.32 3.04 -9.82
CA GLY A 15 -3.43 3.41 -10.71
C GLY A 15 -3.36 2.73 -12.09
N ASP A 16 -2.18 2.73 -12.71
CA ASP A 16 -1.94 2.10 -14.02
C ASP A 16 -2.19 0.58 -14.01
N HIS A 17 -1.97 -0.05 -12.85
CA HIS A 17 -2.24 -1.47 -12.65
C HIS A 17 -3.68 -1.75 -12.14
N GLY A 18 -4.53 -0.73 -12.02
CA GLY A 18 -5.90 -0.90 -11.52
C GLY A 18 -5.97 -1.28 -10.04
N LEU A 19 -4.99 -0.83 -9.26
CA LEU A 19 -4.90 -0.97 -7.82
C LEU A 19 -5.23 0.36 -7.14
N VAL A 20 -5.78 0.26 -5.93
CA VAL A 20 -6.01 1.38 -5.02
C VAL A 20 -5.43 1.02 -3.66
N ALA A 21 -4.69 1.95 -3.07
CA ALA A 21 -4.18 1.83 -1.72
C ALA A 21 -4.87 2.85 -0.79
N ILE A 22 -5.16 2.43 0.43
CA ILE A 22 -5.68 3.25 1.52
C ILE A 22 -4.68 3.16 2.66
N VAL A 23 -4.19 4.31 3.10
CA VAL A 23 -3.38 4.46 4.31
C VAL A 23 -4.21 5.25 5.31
N LYS A 24 -4.44 4.68 6.49
CA LYS A 24 -5.12 5.39 7.58
C LYS A 24 -4.35 5.22 8.88
N MET A 25 -4.31 6.27 9.69
CA MET A 25 -3.95 6.15 11.10
C MET A 25 -5.23 5.81 11.87
N ASP A 26 -5.22 4.72 12.64
CA ASP A 26 -6.39 4.29 13.41
C ASP A 26 -6.50 5.10 14.71
N GLY A 27 -6.95 6.36 14.59
CA GLY A 27 -6.99 7.32 15.70
C GLY A 27 -8.09 7.06 16.74
N GLU A 28 -9.09 6.24 16.42
CA GLU A 28 -10.27 6.02 17.28
C GLU A 28 -10.18 4.79 18.19
N ARG A 29 -9.38 3.77 17.81
CA ARG A 29 -9.30 2.49 18.54
C ARG A 29 -8.02 2.35 19.36
N GLU A 30 -6.87 2.65 18.77
CA GLU A 30 -5.57 2.59 19.44
C GLU A 30 -4.64 3.67 18.85
N ARG A 31 -4.35 4.73 19.62
CA ARG A 31 -3.46 5.81 19.17
C ARG A 31 -2.12 5.26 18.72
N GLY A 32 -1.69 5.65 17.52
CA GLY A 32 -0.38 5.29 16.97
C GLY A 32 -0.36 4.04 16.09
N ARG A 33 -1.50 3.38 15.85
CA ARG A 33 -1.58 2.34 14.81
C ARG A 33 -1.94 2.90 13.44
N TRP A 34 -1.45 2.20 12.44
CA TRP A 34 -1.69 2.41 11.02
C TRP A 34 -2.34 1.18 10.43
N THR A 35 -3.23 1.40 9.48
CA THR A 35 -3.69 0.39 8.53
C THR A 35 -3.24 0.80 7.13
N VAL A 36 -2.55 -0.10 6.46
CA VAL A 36 -2.25 0.00 5.02
C VAL A 36 -3.03 -1.10 4.32
N LEU A 37 -3.85 -0.73 3.35
CA LEU A 37 -4.71 -1.64 2.62
C LEU A 37 -4.54 -1.40 1.12
N ALA A 38 -4.36 -2.45 0.35
CA ALA A 38 -4.40 -2.41 -1.10
C ALA A 38 -5.44 -3.39 -1.65
N SER A 39 -6.13 -2.95 -2.69
CA SER A 39 -7.21 -3.67 -3.36
C SER A 39 -7.20 -3.36 -4.84
N GLY A 40 -7.76 -4.23 -5.67
CA GLY A 40 -7.92 -3.97 -7.09
C GLY A 40 -8.14 -5.22 -7.90
N LYS A 41 -8.41 -5.04 -9.19
CA LYS A 41 -8.71 -6.14 -10.12
C LYS A 41 -7.58 -7.20 -10.18
N PRO A 42 -6.28 -6.84 -10.18
CA PRO A 42 -5.20 -7.83 -10.23
C PRO A 42 -5.14 -8.76 -9.01
N LEU A 43 -5.75 -8.37 -7.88
CA LEU A 43 -5.76 -9.17 -6.66
C LEU A 43 -6.90 -10.18 -6.60
N ASP A 44 -7.74 -10.28 -7.65
CA ASP A 44 -8.84 -11.24 -7.76
C ASP A 44 -9.78 -11.21 -6.53
N GLY A 45 -10.18 -10.00 -6.15
CA GLY A 45 -11.04 -9.76 -4.98
C GLY A 45 -10.35 -9.94 -3.63
N LYS A 46 -9.08 -10.35 -3.58
CA LYS A 46 -8.29 -10.40 -2.35
C LYS A 46 -7.78 -9.01 -1.97
N LEU A 47 -7.57 -8.82 -0.68
CA LEU A 47 -6.97 -7.63 -0.12
C LEU A 47 -5.54 -7.95 0.32
N VAL A 48 -4.64 -6.99 0.13
CA VAL A 48 -3.34 -6.97 0.81
C VAL A 48 -3.48 -5.96 1.94
N ARG A 49 -3.35 -6.42 3.18
CA ARG A 49 -3.62 -5.59 4.36
C ARG A 49 -2.52 -5.77 5.38
N TRP A 50 -2.12 -4.65 5.97
CA TRP A 50 -1.26 -4.62 7.12
C TRP A 50 -1.80 -3.66 8.18
N ASP A 51 -1.67 -4.06 9.45
CA ASP A 51 -1.97 -3.22 10.61
C ASP A 51 -0.79 -3.28 11.58
N GLY A 52 -0.35 -2.13 12.08
CA GLY A 52 0.76 -2.06 13.05
C GLY A 52 1.12 -0.62 13.40
N ASP A 53 2.23 -0.42 14.10
CA ASP A 53 2.63 0.86 14.70
C ASP A 53 3.62 1.68 13.84
N ASN A 54 4.26 1.04 12.86
CA ASN A 54 5.22 1.67 11.97
C ASN A 54 4.72 1.74 10.51
N LEU A 55 4.39 2.94 10.05
CA LEU A 55 3.89 3.19 8.70
C LEU A 55 4.87 2.73 7.61
N ASP A 56 6.15 3.05 7.73
CA ASP A 56 7.15 2.74 6.70
C ASP A 56 7.33 1.23 6.55
N ALA A 57 7.33 0.50 7.66
CA ALA A 57 7.37 -0.96 7.66
C ALA A 57 6.10 -1.55 7.01
N GLY A 58 4.94 -0.96 7.29
CA GLY A 58 3.67 -1.35 6.69
C GLY A 58 3.62 -1.13 5.18
N LEU A 59 4.02 0.06 4.72
CA LEU A 59 4.14 0.40 3.30
C LEU A 59 5.10 -0.56 2.57
N SER A 60 6.30 -0.75 3.12
CA SER A 60 7.31 -1.63 2.53
C SER A 60 6.79 -3.07 2.37
N ARG A 61 6.08 -3.57 3.39
CA ARG A 61 5.52 -4.93 3.36
C ARG A 61 4.39 -5.07 2.35
N VAL A 62 3.48 -4.10 2.30
CA VAL A 62 2.36 -4.11 1.34
C VAL A 62 2.90 -4.00 -0.08
N VAL A 63 3.89 -3.15 -0.34
CA VAL A 63 4.54 -3.05 -1.66
C VAL A 63 5.18 -4.37 -2.06
N ALA A 64 5.97 -5.00 -1.19
CA ALA A 64 6.60 -6.29 -1.49
C ALA A 64 5.55 -7.37 -1.83
N GLU A 65 4.48 -7.47 -1.04
CA GLU A 65 3.41 -8.44 -1.30
C GLU A 65 2.63 -8.14 -2.59
N LEU A 66 2.47 -6.86 -2.96
CA LEU A 66 1.87 -6.48 -4.23
C LEU A 66 2.77 -6.85 -5.41
N GLN A 67 4.10 -6.67 -5.31
CA GLN A 67 5.05 -7.05 -6.35
C GLN A 67 5.07 -8.57 -6.61
N GLU A 68 4.91 -9.38 -5.56
CA GLU A 68 4.78 -10.84 -5.69
C GLU A 68 3.48 -11.24 -6.41
N ARG A 69 2.39 -10.53 -6.16
CA ARG A 69 1.05 -10.85 -6.70
C ARG A 69 0.79 -10.23 -8.07
N VAL A 70 1.43 -9.11 -8.38
CA VAL A 70 1.24 -8.33 -9.61
C VAL A 70 2.60 -8.13 -10.28
N PRO A 71 3.04 -9.09 -11.11
CA PRO A 71 4.30 -8.99 -11.83
C PRO A 71 4.34 -7.73 -12.70
N GLY A 72 5.43 -6.97 -12.64
CA GLY A 72 5.58 -5.72 -13.40
C GLY A 72 5.23 -4.45 -12.61
N LEU A 73 4.65 -4.58 -11.42
CA LEU A 73 4.38 -3.46 -10.55
C LEU A 73 5.68 -2.88 -9.98
N LEU A 74 5.88 -1.55 -10.11
CA LEU A 74 7.03 -0.81 -9.57
C LEU A 74 8.41 -1.29 -10.09
N ASN A 75 8.45 -1.71 -11.36
CA ASN A 75 9.68 -2.04 -12.11
C ASN A 75 10.19 -0.86 -12.94
#